data_AF-G0ANU9-F1
#
_entry.id   AF-G0ANU9-F1
#
_cell.length_a   1.000
_cell.length_b   1.000
_cell.length_c   1.000
_cell.angle_alpha   90.00
_cell.angle_beta   90.00
_cell.angle_gamma   90.00
#
_symmetry.space_group_name_H-M   'P 1'
#
loop_
_entity.id
_entity.type
_entity.pdbx_description
1 polymer ?
#
loop_
_entity_poly.entity_id
_entity_poly.type
_entity_poly.pdbx_seq_one_letter_code
_entity_poly.pdbx_strand_id
1 'polypeptide(L)'
;METVSTSVSGISQEQIYKEFIRLGMEQLITQDLSKRYYHNELTYRDLENLEKQFDIKFDNLISEISYVEKNLQKDISNLNTKIDSVEKNLRKDISNLDTKIDSVKNELNTKIDNVKSELNTKIDNV
;
A
#
# COMPACT_ATOMS: atom_id res chain seq x y z
N MET A 1 -19.28 -44.71 19.00
CA MET A 1 -20.37 -43.79 18.62
C MET A 1 -20.92 -44.29 17.29
N GLU A 2 -22.18 -44.72 17.28
CA GLU A 2 -22.89 -45.17 16.09
C GLU A 2 -22.99 -44.04 15.07
N THR A 3 -22.68 -44.33 13.81
CA THR A 3 -23.00 -43.44 12.70
C THR A 3 -24.51 -43.50 12.46
N VAL A 4 -25.23 -42.48 12.91
CA VAL A 4 -26.64 -42.30 12.56
C VAL A 4 -26.70 -41.95 11.07
N SER A 5 -27.03 -42.95 10.25
CA SER A 5 -27.38 -42.73 8.84
C SER A 5 -28.76 -42.09 8.77
N THR A 6 -28.83 -40.76 8.84
CA THR A 6 -30.06 -40.03 8.49
C THR A 6 -30.23 -40.10 6.97
N SER A 7 -30.99 -41.10 6.50
CA SER A 7 -31.57 -41.04 5.15
C SER A 7 -32.64 -39.94 5.15
N VAL A 8 -32.23 -38.69 4.99
CA VAL A 8 -33.17 -37.62 4.64
C VAL A 8 -33.61 -37.91 3.22
N SER A 9 -34.78 -38.54 3.04
CA SER A 9 -35.36 -38.65 1.71
C SER A 9 -35.67 -37.21 1.26
N GLY A 10 -34.88 -36.67 0.35
CA GLY A 10 -35.11 -35.34 -0.20
C GLY A 10 -36.52 -35.22 -0.75
N ILE A 11 -37.13 -34.05 -0.61
CA ILE A 11 -38.45 -33.77 -1.20
C ILE A 11 -38.32 -33.87 -2.72
N SER A 12 -39.12 -34.72 -3.37
CA SER A 12 -39.13 -34.85 -4.83
C SER A 12 -39.77 -33.63 -5.51
N GLN A 13 -39.38 -33.35 -6.77
CA GLN A 13 -40.01 -32.30 -7.58
C GLN A 13 -41.53 -32.46 -7.64
N GLU A 14 -42.03 -33.69 -7.73
CA GLU A 14 -43.46 -34.02 -7.77
C GLU A 14 -44.19 -33.64 -6.47
N GLN A 15 -43.54 -33.81 -5.31
CA GLN A 15 -44.10 -33.38 -4.03
C GLN A 15 -44.18 -31.85 -3.96
N ILE A 16 -43.16 -31.14 -4.45
CA ILE A 16 -43.15 -29.67 -4.53
C ILE A 16 -44.25 -29.18 -5.49
N TYR A 17 -44.35 -29.80 -6.67
CA TYR A 17 -45.38 -29.50 -7.68
C TYR A 17 -46.80 -29.66 -7.11
N LYS A 18 -47.11 -30.79 -6.48
CA LYS A 18 -48.41 -31.05 -5.86
C LYS A 18 -48.76 -30.04 -4.78
N GLU A 19 -47.79 -29.63 -3.98
CA GLU A 19 -48.00 -28.65 -2.93
C GLU A 19 -48.31 -27.25 -3.49
N PHE A 20 -47.59 -26.81 -4.52
CA PHE A 20 -47.89 -25.55 -5.21
C PHE A 20 -49.28 -25.54 -5.87
N ILE A 21 -49.70 -26.64 -6.50
CA ILE A 21 -51.08 -26.79 -7.01
C ILE A 21 -52.10 -26.74 -5.87
N ARG A 22 -51.83 -27.41 -4.74
CA ARG A 22 -52.69 -27.41 -3.54
C ARG A 22 -52.87 -26.00 -2.97
N LEU A 23 -51.85 -25.16 -3.05
CA LEU A 23 -51.88 -23.75 -2.67
C LEU A 23 -52.59 -22.84 -3.69
N GLY A 24 -53.09 -23.40 -4.80
CA GLY A 24 -53.86 -22.68 -5.81
C GLY A 24 -53.01 -21.97 -6.87
N MET A 25 -51.74 -22.35 -7.04
CA MET A 25 -50.90 -21.78 -8.08
C MET A 25 -51.28 -22.31 -9.48
N GLU A 26 -51.14 -21.45 -10.48
CA GLU A 26 -51.40 -21.81 -11.89
C GLU A 26 -50.43 -22.91 -12.35
N GLN A 27 -50.92 -23.80 -13.23
CA GLN A 27 -50.24 -25.05 -13.54
C GLN A 27 -48.88 -24.85 -14.21
N LEU A 28 -48.77 -23.94 -15.20
CA LEU A 28 -47.51 -23.65 -15.87
C LEU A 28 -46.49 -23.02 -14.93
N ILE A 29 -46.93 -22.08 -14.09
CA ILE A 29 -46.10 -21.46 -13.03
C ILE A 29 -45.62 -22.53 -12.03
N THR A 30 -46.48 -23.47 -11.68
CA THR A 30 -46.16 -24.57 -10.75
C THR A 30 -45.15 -25.55 -11.34
N GLN A 31 -45.27 -25.87 -12.63
CA GLN A 31 -44.29 -26.70 -13.35
C GLN A 31 -42.90 -26.05 -13.36
N ASP A 32 -42.83 -24.74 -13.67
CA ASP A 32 -41.57 -24.00 -13.71
C ASP A 32 -40.93 -23.87 -12.31
N LEU A 33 -41.69 -23.43 -11.30
CA LEU A 33 -41.14 -23.20 -9.97
C LEU A 33 -40.77 -24.49 -9.25
N SER A 34 -41.56 -25.57 -9.37
CA SER A 34 -41.21 -26.85 -8.74
C SER A 34 -39.88 -27.39 -9.25
N LYS A 35 -39.59 -27.24 -10.55
CA LYS A 35 -38.30 -27.59 -11.15
C LYS A 35 -37.17 -26.71 -10.61
N ARG A 36 -37.36 -25.38 -10.58
CA ARG A 36 -36.37 -24.42 -10.06
C ARG A 36 -36.04 -24.65 -8.59
N TYR A 37 -37.05 -24.90 -7.75
CA TYR A 37 -36.89 -25.20 -6.33
C TYR A 37 -36.20 -26.55 -6.11
N TYR A 38 -36.59 -27.59 -6.83
CA TYR A 38 -35.96 -28.91 -6.71
C TYR A 38 -34.47 -28.90 -7.08
N HIS A 39 -34.10 -28.10 -8.09
CA HIS A 39 -32.72 -27.95 -8.54
C HIS A 39 -31.96 -26.79 -7.87
N ASN A 40 -32.55 -26.10 -6.90
CA ASN A 40 -31.97 -24.91 -6.25
C ASN A 40 -31.50 -23.82 -7.24
N GLU A 41 -32.12 -23.74 -8.43
CA GLU A 41 -31.72 -22.81 -9.50
C GLU A 41 -31.83 -21.34 -9.06
N LEU A 42 -32.76 -21.04 -8.15
CA LEU A 42 -32.91 -19.70 -7.55
C LEU A 42 -31.73 -19.36 -6.62
N THR A 43 -31.30 -20.31 -5.80
CA THR A 43 -30.18 -20.13 -4.86
C THR A 43 -28.84 -19.99 -5.58
N TYR A 44 -28.61 -20.76 -6.65
CA TYR A 44 -27.38 -20.63 -7.44
C TYR A 44 -27.26 -19.26 -8.11
N ARG A 45 -28.37 -18.69 -8.60
CA ARG A 45 -28.38 -17.34 -9.19
C ARG A 45 -28.03 -16.26 -8.17
N ASP A 46 -28.54 -16.37 -6.94
CA ASP A 46 -28.21 -15.42 -5.87
C ASP A 46 -26.73 -15.52 -5.46
N LEU A 47 -26.17 -16.73 -5.40
CA LEU A 47 -24.74 -16.95 -5.16
C LEU A 47 -23.87 -16.38 -6.28
N GLU A 48 -24.24 -16.59 -7.55
CA GLU A 48 -23.53 -16.02 -8.70
C GLU A 48 -23.55 -14.47 -8.68
N ASN A 49 -24.69 -13.89 -8.31
CA ASN A 49 -24.81 -12.43 -8.14
C ASN A 49 -23.93 -11.92 -6.99
N LEU A 50 -23.83 -12.69 -5.90
CA LEU A 50 -23.00 -12.34 -4.76
C LEU A 50 -21.50 -12.42 -5.12
N GLU A 51 -21.10 -13.48 -5.81
CA GLU A 51 -19.74 -13.67 -6.35
C GLU A 51 -19.33 -12.48 -7.23
N LYS A 52 -20.16 -12.13 -8.22
CA LYS A 52 -19.95 -10.95 -9.09
C LYS A 52 -19.80 -9.64 -8.30
N GLN A 53 -20.61 -9.45 -7.25
CA GLN A 53 -20.50 -8.26 -6.41
C GLN A 53 -19.22 -8.25 -5.57
N PHE A 54 -18.75 -9.40 -5.10
CA PHE A 54 -17.49 -9.51 -4.39
C PHE A 54 -16.31 -9.24 -5.31
N ASP A 55 -16.30 -9.81 -6.52
CA ASP A 55 -15.24 -9.59 -7.51
C ASP A 55 -15.08 -8.09 -7.81
N ILE A 56 -16.18 -7.39 -8.09
CA ILE A 56 -16.18 -5.93 -8.33
C ILE A 56 -15.61 -5.18 -7.11
N LYS A 57 -15.98 -5.59 -5.88
CA LYS A 57 -15.45 -4.95 -4.67
C LYS A 57 -13.96 -5.23 -4.48
N PHE A 58 -13.49 -6.44 -4.81
CA PHE A 58 -12.07 -6.78 -4.76
C PHE A 58 -11.26 -6.01 -5.80
N ASP A 59 -11.75 -5.90 -7.03
CA ASP A 59 -11.11 -5.10 -8.08
C ASP A 59 -10.98 -3.63 -7.67
N ASN A 60 -12.04 -3.06 -7.10
CA ASN A 60 -12.01 -1.69 -6.59
C ASN A 60 -10.98 -1.54 -5.45
N LEU A 61 -10.92 -2.49 -4.52
CA LEU A 61 -9.94 -2.49 -3.43
C LEU A 61 -8.50 -2.58 -3.96
N ILE A 62 -8.24 -3.47 -4.92
CA ILE A 62 -6.94 -3.62 -5.58
C ILE A 62 -6.54 -2.32 -6.28
N SER A 63 -7.49 -1.65 -6.95
CA SER A 63 -7.27 -0.35 -7.59
C SER A 63 -6.89 0.73 -6.58
N GLU A 64 -7.62 0.85 -5.48
CA GLU A 64 -7.31 1.83 -4.41
C GLU A 64 -5.95 1.55 -3.76
N ILE A 65 -5.63 0.28 -3.47
CA ILE A 65 -4.31 -0.11 -2.95
C ILE A 65 -3.20 0.28 -3.93
N SER A 66 -3.37 -0.01 -5.21
CA SER A 66 -2.40 0.33 -6.26
C SER A 66 -2.20 1.84 -6.39
N TYR A 67 -3.29 2.62 -6.25
CA TYR A 67 -3.23 4.08 -6.28
C TYR A 67 -2.46 4.64 -5.08
N VAL A 68 -2.74 4.13 -3.87
CA VAL A 68 -2.00 4.51 -2.65
C VAL A 68 -0.52 4.14 -2.77
N GLU A 69 -0.21 2.92 -3.23
CA GLU A 69 1.17 2.46 -3.42
C GLU A 69 1.94 3.39 -4.36
N LYS A 70 1.36 3.74 -5.52
CA LYS A 70 1.97 4.65 -6.50
C LYS A 70 2.25 6.03 -5.90
N ASN A 71 1.34 6.57 -5.09
CA ASN A 71 1.53 7.85 -4.43
C ASN A 71 2.65 7.79 -3.38
N LEU A 72 2.69 6.72 -2.57
CA LEU A 72 3.77 6.51 -1.60
C LEU A 72 5.14 6.38 -2.29
N GLN A 73 5.23 5.64 -3.40
CA GLN A 73 6.46 5.54 -4.18
C GLN A 73 6.92 6.91 -4.71
N LYS A 74 5.98 7.74 -5.17
CA LYS A 74 6.27 9.12 -5.61
C LYS A 74 6.79 9.99 -4.46
N ASP A 75 6.17 9.91 -3.28
CA ASP A 75 6.58 10.68 -2.11
C ASP A 75 7.97 10.26 -1.61
N ILE A 76 8.26 8.96 -1.58
CA ILE A 76 9.59 8.42 -1.27
C ILE A 76 10.63 8.97 -2.26
N SER A 77 10.34 8.94 -3.57
CA SER A 77 11.24 9.48 -4.58
C SER A 77 11.51 10.97 -4.39
N ASN A 78 10.49 11.75 -4.03
CA ASN A 78 10.62 13.18 -3.76
C ASN A 78 11.46 13.45 -2.51
N LEU A 79 11.27 12.66 -1.45
CA LEU A 79 12.06 12.75 -0.23
C LEU A 79 13.53 12.41 -0.48
N ASN A 80 13.82 11.34 -1.22
CA ASN A 80 15.20 10.99 -1.60
C ASN A 80 15.88 12.14 -2.35
N THR A 81 15.21 12.74 -3.33
CA THR A 81 15.74 13.90 -4.06
C THR A 81 16.03 15.09 -3.15
N LYS A 82 15.17 15.35 -2.15
CA LYS A 82 15.40 16.42 -1.16
C LYS A 82 16.58 16.10 -0.25
N ILE A 83 16.72 14.85 0.19
CA ILE A 83 17.84 14.38 1.02
C ILE A 83 19.16 14.56 0.26
N ASP A 84 19.24 14.10 -0.99
CA ASP A 84 20.43 14.23 -1.85
C ASP A 84 20.84 15.70 -2.04
N SER A 85 19.85 16.58 -2.21
CA SER A 85 20.07 18.04 -2.33
C SER A 85 20.64 18.64 -1.05
N VAL A 86 20.06 18.30 0.12
CA VAL A 86 20.56 18.74 1.43
C VAL A 86 21.97 18.22 1.67
N GLU A 87 22.23 16.94 1.41
CA GLU A 87 23.56 16.34 1.56
C GLU A 87 24.60 17.05 0.69
N LYS A 88 24.28 17.30 -0.59
CA LYS A 88 25.18 18.04 -1.50
C LYS A 88 25.49 19.45 -1.00
N ASN A 89 24.49 20.16 -0.49
CA ASN A 89 24.69 21.50 0.05
C ASN A 89 25.55 21.48 1.32
N LEU A 90 25.30 20.54 2.25
CA LEU A 90 26.11 20.38 3.45
C LEU A 90 27.57 20.03 3.12
N ARG A 91 27.82 19.14 2.17
CA ARG A 91 29.18 18.83 1.69
C ARG A 91 29.90 20.07 1.13
N LYS A 92 29.18 20.92 0.40
CA LYS A 92 29.72 22.18 -0.13
C LYS A 92 30.04 23.16 1.00
N ASP A 93 29.14 23.30 1.97
CA ASP A 93 29.34 24.20 3.11
C ASP A 93 30.53 23.76 3.97
N ILE A 94 30.68 22.46 4.22
CA ILE A 94 31.86 21.89 4.91
C ILE A 94 33.15 22.22 4.14
N SER A 95 33.19 21.96 2.83
CA SER A 95 34.38 22.27 2.02
C SER A 95 34.74 23.77 2.00
N ASN A 96 33.73 24.64 1.98
CA ASN A 96 33.94 26.08 2.09
C ASN A 96 34.48 26.48 3.48
N LEU A 97 34.00 25.84 4.55
CA LEU A 97 34.50 26.06 5.91
C LEU A 97 35.95 25.60 6.05
N ASP A 98 36.30 24.41 5.55
CA ASP A 98 37.68 23.91 5.54
C ASP A 98 38.62 24.90 4.84
N THR A 99 38.22 25.41 3.67
CA THR A 99 39.00 26.42 2.93
C THR A 99 39.19 27.71 3.74
N LYS A 100 38.15 28.19 4.43
CA LYS A 100 38.25 29.37 5.30
C LYS A 100 39.16 29.13 6.50
N ILE A 101 39.09 27.94 7.11
CA ILE A 101 39.95 27.55 8.23
C ILE A 101 41.41 27.54 7.78
N ASP A 102 41.71 26.95 6.63
CA ASP A 102 43.08 26.94 6.08
C ASP A 102 43.60 28.35 5.78
N SER A 103 42.74 29.23 5.23
CA SER A 103 43.10 30.63 5.00
C SER A 103 43.45 31.36 6.29
N VAL A 104 42.60 31.25 7.31
CA VAL A 104 42.83 31.88 8.63
C VAL A 104 44.09 31.32 9.28
N LYS A 105 44.32 30.01 9.20
CA LYS A 105 45.53 29.36 9.73
C LYS A 105 46.80 29.90 9.06
N ASN A 106 46.79 30.05 7.74
CA ASN A 106 47.93 30.59 6.99
C ASN A 106 48.19 32.07 7.32
N GLU A 107 47.13 32.88 7.43
CA GLU A 107 47.25 34.28 7.85
C GLU A 107 47.82 34.42 9.26
N LEU A 108 47.37 33.58 10.20
CA LEU A 108 47.89 33.56 11.57
C LEU A 108 49.37 33.14 11.62
N ASN A 109 49.75 32.08 10.90
CA ASN A 109 51.15 31.65 10.80
C ASN A 109 52.03 32.79 10.25
N THR A 110 51.58 33.45 9.18
CA THR A 110 52.32 34.59 8.59
C THR A 110 52.49 35.74 9.59
N LYS A 111 51.43 36.08 10.35
CA LYS A 111 51.51 37.11 11.40
C LYS A 111 52.46 36.71 12.53
N ILE A 112 52.45 35.46 12.95
CA ILE A 112 53.36 34.93 13.98
C ILE A 112 54.81 35.01 13.50
N ASP A 113 55.09 34.59 12.27
CA ASP A 113 56.44 34.64 11.69
C ASP A 113 56.96 36.08 11.58
N ASN A 114 56.10 37.02 11.16
CA ASN A 114 56.45 38.44 11.12
C ASN A 114 56.79 39.00 12.50
N VAL A 115 55.94 38.74 13.52
CA VAL A 115 56.19 39.18 14.90
C VAL A 115 57.49 38.57 15.44
N LYS A 116 57.73 37.28 15.19
CA LYS A 116 58.97 36.59 15.57
C LYS A 116 60.20 37.26 14.94
N SER A 117 60.13 37.58 13.65
CA SER A 117 61.21 38.28 12.94
C SER A 117 61.47 39.68 13.52
N GLU A 118 60.42 40.46 13.78
CA GLU A 118 60.54 41.80 14.37
C GLU A 118 61.18 41.76 15.77
N LEU A 119 60.80 40.78 16.59
CA LEU A 119 61.36 40.59 17.93
C LEU A 119 62.84 40.22 17.87
N ASN A 120 63.22 39.28 17.00
CA ASN A 120 64.63 38.91 16.81
C ASN A 120 65.47 40.13 16.40
N THR A 121 65.03 40.90 15.41
CA THR A 121 65.72 42.12 14.98
C THR A 121 65.87 43.13 16.13
N LYS A 122 64.86 43.28 16.99
CA LYS A 122 64.97 44.19 18.15
C LYS A 122 65.98 43.69 19.18
N ILE A 123 66.03 42.38 19.43
CA ILE A 123 66.98 41.77 20.37
C ILE A 123 68.42 41.92 19.86
N ASP A 124 68.65 41.69 18.57
CA ASP A 124 69.99 41.78 17.96
C ASP A 124 70.56 43.21 17.97
N ASN A 125 69.71 44.22 18.13
CA ASN A 125 70.09 45.64 18.16
C ASN A 125 70.28 46.21 19.59
N VAL A 126 70.22 45.37 20.63
CA VAL A 126 70.46 45.74 22.04
C VAL A 126 71.84 45.25 22.47
#